data_AF-A0A1B2DZ05-F1
#
_entry.id   AF-A0A1B2DZ05-F1
#
_cell.length_a   1.000
_cell.length_b   1.000
_cell.length_c   1.000
_cell.angle_alpha   90.00
_cell.angle_beta   90.00
_cell.angle_gamma   90.00
#
_symmetry.space_group_name_H-M   'P 1'
#
loop_
_entity.id
_entity.type
_entity.pdbx_description
1 polymer ?
#
loop_
_entity_poly.entity_id
_entity_poly.type
_entity_poly.pdbx_seq_one_letter_code
_entity_poly.pdbx_strand_id
1 'polypeptide(L)'
;MFNNWLRTNKVAMWLLTFIRVYIGYEWMVAGWGKLTGGFEAAGFLQGAIAKATGDHPAVQGWWAAFLEHAALPGVKIFNVMVPLGEFLVGLGLILGTFTTFAALMGIVMNAAFLFSGTVSTNAQMLLLQMFILVAAANAGKIGLDRWVIPYLRGLWNKWTHKTAHHGDTTPTPLKKQTA
;
A
#
# COMPACT_ATOMS: atom_id res chain seq x y z
N MET A 1 21.36 14.26 5.62
CA MET A 1 20.92 14.87 6.90
C MET A 1 19.41 14.78 7.11
N PHE A 2 18.57 15.23 6.16
CA PHE A 2 17.10 15.24 6.30
C PHE A 2 16.45 13.85 6.49
N ASN A 3 16.84 12.83 5.70
CA ASN A 3 16.30 11.47 5.84
C ASN A 3 16.59 10.85 7.22
N ASN A 4 17.79 11.07 7.77
CA ASN A 4 18.11 10.60 9.12
C ASN A 4 17.23 11.27 10.18
N TRP A 5 16.97 12.56 10.04
CA TRP A 5 16.09 13.29 10.95
C TRP A 5 14.66 12.72 10.94
N LEU A 6 14.08 12.48 9.77
CA LEU A 6 12.74 11.86 9.63
C LEU A 6 12.66 10.45 10.24
N ARG A 7 13.77 9.70 10.25
CA ARG A 7 13.82 8.30 10.71
C ARG A 7 14.12 8.12 12.20
N THR A 8 14.74 9.11 12.87
CA THR A 8 15.20 8.95 14.25
C THR A 8 14.63 9.96 15.23
N ASN A 9 14.19 11.13 14.76
CA ASN A 9 13.79 12.22 15.65
C ASN A 9 12.39 11.98 16.26
N LYS A 10 12.24 12.29 17.57
CA LYS A 10 10.97 12.18 18.31
C LYS A 10 9.91 13.18 17.86
N VAL A 11 10.31 14.40 17.49
CA VAL A 11 9.39 15.42 16.96
C VAL A 11 8.87 15.01 15.58
N ALA A 12 9.76 14.51 14.72
CA ALA A 12 9.37 13.97 13.42
C ALA A 12 8.37 12.80 13.57
N MET A 13 8.56 11.93 14.57
CA MET A 13 7.63 10.83 14.85
C MET A 13 6.19 11.32 15.13
N TRP A 14 6.02 12.32 15.99
CA TRP A 14 4.70 12.89 16.30
C TRP A 14 4.09 13.58 15.08
N LEU A 15 4.87 14.39 14.37
CA LEU A 15 4.42 15.08 13.16
C LEU A 15 3.99 14.09 12.07
N LEU A 16 4.77 13.04 11.84
CA LEU A 16 4.45 11.99 10.88
C LEU A 16 3.21 11.20 11.29
N THR A 17 2.99 11.01 12.60
CA THR A 17 1.77 10.35 13.10
C THR A 17 0.54 11.18 12.79
N PHE A 18 0.59 12.50 13.00
CA PHE A 18 -0.51 13.40 12.64
C PHE A 18 -0.80 13.38 11.13
N ILE A 19 0.24 13.51 10.30
CA ILE A 19 0.13 13.41 8.84
C ILE A 19 -0.45 12.05 8.43
N ARG A 20 0.01 10.97 9.05
CA ARG A 20 -0.46 9.60 8.78
C ARG A 20 -1.94 9.45 9.08
N VAL A 21 -2.40 9.92 10.23
CA VAL A 21 -3.82 9.86 10.61
C VAL A 21 -4.67 10.73 9.68
N TYR A 22 -4.19 11.92 9.32
CA TYR A 22 -4.87 12.80 8.36
C TYR A 22 -5.07 12.13 6.99
N ILE A 23 -4.00 11.61 6.37
CA ILE A 23 -4.10 10.93 5.08
C ILE A 23 -4.95 9.66 5.21
N GLY A 24 -4.78 8.93 6.32
CA GLY A 24 -5.58 7.74 6.58
C GLY A 24 -7.08 8.05 6.67
N TYR A 25 -7.44 9.18 7.28
CA TYR A 25 -8.82 9.67 7.34
C TYR A 25 -9.37 9.99 5.95
N GLU A 26 -8.64 10.76 5.14
CA GLU A 26 -9.05 11.08 3.76
C GLU A 26 -9.32 9.82 2.93
N TRP A 27 -8.41 8.85 3.01
CA TRP A 27 -8.58 7.54 2.35
C TRP A 27 -9.77 6.76 2.86
N MET A 28 -9.97 6.73 4.18
CA MET A 28 -11.06 5.98 4.79
C MET A 28 -12.41 6.59 4.42
N VAL A 29 -12.54 7.93 4.44
CA VAL A 29 -13.78 8.62 4.04
C VAL A 29 -14.07 8.42 2.55
N ALA A 30 -13.06 8.55 1.68
CA ALA A 30 -13.22 8.32 0.25
C ALA A 30 -13.63 6.88 -0.06
N GLY A 31 -12.92 5.90 0.51
CA GLY A 31 -13.21 4.49 0.33
C GLY A 31 -14.58 4.09 0.90
N TRP A 32 -14.91 4.56 2.11
CA TRP A 32 -16.20 4.29 2.73
C TRP A 32 -17.37 4.89 1.94
N GLY A 33 -17.21 6.13 1.46
CA GLY A 33 -18.21 6.77 0.60
C GLY A 33 -18.46 5.98 -0.68
N LYS A 34 -17.40 5.43 -1.29
CA LYS A 34 -17.51 4.57 -2.48
C LYS A 34 -18.12 3.20 -2.19
N LEU A 35 -17.80 2.59 -1.04
CA LEU A 35 -18.36 1.31 -0.63
C LEU A 35 -19.86 1.39 -0.31
N THR A 36 -20.31 2.51 0.27
CA THR A 36 -21.70 2.69 0.72
C THR A 36 -22.59 3.40 -0.32
N GLY A 37 -22.04 4.31 -1.11
CA GLY A 37 -22.76 5.07 -2.14
C GLY A 37 -22.81 4.41 -3.52
N GLY A 38 -22.11 3.29 -3.70
CA GLY A 38 -21.92 2.67 -5.01
C GLY A 38 -20.81 3.37 -5.80
N PHE A 39 -19.89 2.58 -6.34
CA PHE A 39 -18.76 3.09 -7.13
C PHE A 39 -18.72 2.42 -8.50
N GLU A 40 -18.60 3.25 -9.52
CA GLU A 40 -18.54 2.85 -10.92
C GLU A 40 -17.31 3.54 -11.54
N ALA A 41 -16.32 2.73 -11.91
CA ALA A 41 -15.06 3.20 -12.44
C ALA A 41 -15.10 3.44 -13.95
N ALA A 42 -16.05 2.88 -14.72
CA ALA A 42 -16.08 3.06 -16.16
C ALA A 42 -16.21 4.53 -16.53
N GLY A 43 -17.08 5.29 -15.86
CA GLY A 43 -17.20 6.73 -16.09
C GLY A 43 -15.90 7.49 -15.82
N PHE A 44 -15.20 7.14 -14.74
CA PHE A 44 -13.89 7.72 -14.42
C PHE A 44 -12.83 7.37 -15.47
N LEU A 45 -12.76 6.10 -15.88
CA LEU A 45 -11.79 5.60 -16.86
C LEU A 45 -12.03 6.21 -18.25
N GLN A 46 -13.29 6.28 -18.69
CA GLN A 46 -13.66 6.92 -19.96
C GLN A 46 -13.32 8.42 -19.94
N GLY A 47 -13.61 9.12 -18.84
CA GLY A 47 -13.22 10.51 -18.68
C GLY A 47 -11.71 10.73 -18.74
N ALA A 48 -10.92 9.80 -18.20
CA ALA A 48 -9.46 9.84 -18.28
C ALA A 48 -8.94 9.59 -19.70
N ILE A 49 -9.53 8.65 -20.44
CA ILE A 49 -9.19 8.38 -21.85
C ILE A 49 -9.52 9.61 -22.72
N ALA A 50 -10.68 10.24 -22.50
CA ALA A 50 -11.07 11.45 -23.23
C ALA A 50 -10.05 12.60 -23.01
N LYS A 51 -9.50 12.73 -21.81
CA LYS A 51 -8.44 13.71 -21.47
C LYS A 51 -7.08 13.44 -22.13
N ALA A 52 -6.92 12.33 -22.85
CA ALA A 52 -5.73 12.04 -23.63
C ALA A 52 -5.80 12.59 -25.07
N THR A 53 -6.87 13.30 -25.42
CA THR A 53 -7.10 13.91 -26.72
C THR A 53 -6.98 15.44 -26.67
N GLY A 54 -6.75 16.08 -27.82
CA GLY A 54 -6.61 17.54 -27.96
C GLY A 54 -5.16 18.05 -28.00
N ASP A 55 -4.99 19.37 -28.11
CA ASP A 55 -3.69 20.02 -28.33
C ASP A 55 -2.76 19.97 -27.10
N HIS A 56 -3.34 19.87 -25.89
CA HIS A 56 -2.64 19.75 -24.62
C HIS A 56 -3.26 18.66 -23.74
N PRO A 57 -3.01 17.38 -24.05
CA PRO A 57 -3.64 16.27 -23.34
C PRO A 57 -3.19 16.23 -21.88
N ALA A 58 -4.15 16.18 -20.96
CA ALA A 58 -3.90 16.07 -19.53
C ALA A 58 -3.53 14.64 -19.11
N VAL A 59 -3.85 13.65 -19.95
CA VAL A 59 -3.51 12.23 -19.76
C VAL A 59 -2.56 11.81 -20.88
N GLN A 60 -1.50 11.11 -20.52
CA GLN A 60 -0.52 10.61 -21.49
C GLN A 60 -1.10 9.45 -22.31
N GLY A 61 -0.80 9.41 -23.62
CA GLY A 61 -1.38 8.41 -24.53
C GLY A 61 -1.07 6.95 -24.13
N TRP A 62 0.12 6.67 -23.58
CA TRP A 62 0.46 5.33 -23.09
C TRP A 62 -0.42 4.89 -21.91
N TRP A 63 -0.79 5.83 -21.04
CA TRP A 63 -1.69 5.56 -19.92
C TRP A 63 -3.10 5.34 -20.44
N ALA A 64 -3.57 6.19 -21.36
CA ALA A 64 -4.88 6.03 -21.99
C ALA A 64 -5.03 4.67 -22.69
N ALA A 65 -3.99 4.19 -23.41
CA ALA A 65 -3.99 2.86 -24.02
C ALA A 65 -4.10 1.73 -22.97
N PHE A 66 -3.44 1.86 -21.81
CA PHE A 66 -3.62 0.94 -20.70
C PHE A 66 -5.05 1.00 -20.14
N LEU A 67 -5.62 2.19 -19.98
CA LEU A 67 -6.98 2.35 -19.50
C LEU A 67 -7.99 1.71 -20.47
N GLU A 68 -7.79 1.88 -21.77
CA GLU A 68 -8.66 1.37 -22.82
C GLU A 68 -8.59 -0.16 -22.97
N HIS A 69 -7.38 -0.72 -23.01
CA HIS A 69 -7.19 -2.14 -23.31
C HIS A 69 -7.11 -3.05 -22.09
N ALA A 70 -6.80 -2.53 -20.90
CA ALA A 70 -6.71 -3.32 -19.67
C ALA A 70 -7.73 -2.90 -18.62
N ALA A 71 -7.80 -1.61 -18.28
CA ALA A 71 -8.64 -1.17 -17.15
C ALA A 71 -10.14 -1.22 -17.46
N LEU A 72 -10.56 -0.78 -18.64
CA LEU A 72 -11.97 -0.80 -19.06
C LEU A 72 -12.55 -2.22 -19.18
N PRO A 73 -11.90 -3.18 -19.87
CA PRO A 73 -12.36 -4.56 -19.90
C PRO A 73 -12.42 -5.19 -18.49
N GLY A 74 -11.49 -4.81 -17.62
CA GLY A 74 -11.40 -5.27 -16.23
C GLY A 74 -12.20 -4.44 -15.22
N VAL A 75 -13.06 -3.51 -15.64
CA VAL A 75 -13.65 -2.46 -14.77
C VAL A 75 -14.37 -3.02 -13.54
N LYS A 76 -15.00 -4.19 -13.66
CA LYS A 76 -15.69 -4.86 -12.54
C LYS A 76 -14.75 -5.15 -11.36
N ILE A 77 -13.49 -5.47 -11.65
CA ILE A 77 -12.46 -5.69 -10.62
C ILE A 77 -12.15 -4.35 -9.94
N PHE A 78 -11.94 -3.29 -10.72
CA PHE A 78 -11.65 -1.96 -10.19
C PHE A 78 -12.80 -1.37 -9.37
N ASN A 79 -14.06 -1.67 -9.72
CA ASN A 79 -15.24 -1.25 -8.97
C ASN A 79 -15.24 -1.76 -7.52
N VAL A 80 -14.59 -2.90 -7.25
CA VAL A 80 -14.46 -3.45 -5.90
C VAL A 80 -13.09 -3.13 -5.31
N MET A 81 -12.03 -3.33 -6.09
CA MET A 81 -10.65 -3.18 -5.65
C MET A 81 -10.30 -1.76 -5.25
N VAL A 82 -10.77 -0.75 -6.01
CA VAL A 82 -10.47 0.65 -5.69
C VAL A 82 -11.12 1.04 -4.36
N PRO A 83 -12.45 0.97 -4.16
CA PRO A 83 -13.06 1.38 -2.89
C PRO A 83 -12.53 0.59 -1.69
N LEU A 84 -12.32 -0.72 -1.86
CA LEU A 84 -11.78 -1.57 -0.81
C LEU A 84 -10.33 -1.20 -0.49
N GLY A 85 -9.51 -0.94 -1.51
CA GLY A 85 -8.12 -0.51 -1.36
C GLY A 85 -8.03 0.83 -0.64
N GLU A 86 -8.84 1.81 -1.03
CA GLU A 86 -8.91 3.12 -0.38
C GLU A 86 -9.27 2.99 1.11
N PHE A 87 -10.29 2.21 1.41
CA PHE A 87 -10.71 1.98 2.78
C PHE A 87 -9.65 1.25 3.63
N LEU A 88 -9.06 0.18 3.10
CA LEU A 88 -8.04 -0.60 3.81
C LEU A 88 -6.75 0.17 4.01
N VAL A 89 -6.33 0.98 3.02
CA VAL A 89 -5.18 1.89 3.17
C VAL A 89 -5.47 2.92 4.25
N GLY A 90 -6.67 3.52 4.24
CA GLY A 90 -7.09 4.46 5.27
C GLY A 90 -7.03 3.85 6.67
N LEU A 91 -7.61 2.65 6.82
CA LEU A 91 -7.59 1.90 8.07
C LEU A 91 -6.17 1.55 8.53
N GLY A 92 -5.33 1.05 7.63
CA GLY A 92 -3.94 0.71 7.92
C GLY A 92 -3.11 1.92 8.37
N LEU A 93 -3.31 3.08 7.74
CA LEU A 93 -2.65 4.33 8.12
C LEU A 93 -3.18 4.88 9.45
N ILE A 94 -4.48 4.87 9.72
CA ILE A 94 -5.04 5.37 10.99
C ILE A 94 -4.54 4.50 12.16
N LEU A 95 -4.75 3.19 12.06
CA LEU A 95 -4.34 2.23 13.09
C LEU A 95 -2.81 2.14 13.21
N GLY A 96 -2.08 2.52 12.16
CA GLY A 96 -0.65 2.35 12.06
C GLY A 96 -0.27 0.86 11.98
N THR A 97 -1.08 0.06 11.27
CA THR A 97 -0.83 -1.36 11.00
C THR A 97 -0.42 -1.51 9.54
N PHE A 98 0.72 -2.13 9.31
CA PHE A 98 1.44 -2.16 8.04
C PHE A 98 1.63 -0.77 7.42
N THR A 99 2.02 0.23 8.23
CA THR A 99 2.07 1.66 7.84
C THR A 99 2.81 1.89 6.52
N THR A 100 4.00 1.32 6.38
CA THR A 100 4.84 1.48 5.18
C THR A 100 4.16 0.87 3.94
N PHE A 101 3.51 -0.29 4.10
CA PHE A 101 2.80 -0.95 3.02
C PHE A 101 1.52 -0.20 2.64
N ALA A 102 0.73 0.24 3.62
CA ALA A 102 -0.44 1.07 3.40
C ALA A 102 -0.08 2.37 2.68
N ALA A 103 1.00 3.06 3.11
CA ALA A 103 1.50 4.24 2.44
C ALA A 103 1.95 3.95 0.99
N LEU A 104 2.63 2.83 0.75
CA LEU A 104 3.02 2.43 -0.60
C LEU A 104 1.80 2.20 -1.51
N MET A 105 0.80 1.45 -1.03
CA MET A 105 -0.43 1.17 -1.79
C MET A 105 -1.20 2.46 -2.08
N GLY A 106 -1.28 3.38 -1.11
CA GLY A 106 -1.88 4.69 -1.33
C GLY A 106 -1.10 5.57 -2.32
N ILE A 107 0.23 5.50 -2.35
CA ILE A 107 1.04 6.17 -3.39
C ILE A 107 0.71 5.61 -4.77
N VAL A 108 0.61 4.29 -4.91
CA VAL A 108 0.25 3.63 -6.18
C VAL A 108 -1.12 4.09 -6.68
N MET A 109 -2.13 4.10 -5.80
CA MET A 109 -3.47 4.56 -6.16
C MET A 109 -3.50 6.06 -6.51
N ASN A 110 -2.82 6.91 -5.73
CA ASN A 110 -2.72 8.33 -6.07
C ASN A 110 -2.03 8.53 -7.43
N ALA A 111 -0.93 7.81 -7.69
CA ALA A 111 -0.25 7.89 -8.98
C ALA A 111 -1.21 7.50 -10.13
N ALA A 112 -1.98 6.44 -9.98
CA ALA A 112 -3.00 6.06 -10.96
C ALA A 112 -4.05 7.17 -11.19
N PHE A 113 -4.49 7.86 -10.14
CA PHE A 113 -5.42 8.98 -10.24
C PHE A 113 -4.79 10.22 -10.89
N LEU A 114 -3.53 10.52 -10.58
CA LEU A 114 -2.77 11.62 -11.21
C LEU A 114 -2.58 11.37 -12.70
N PHE A 115 -2.15 10.15 -13.08
CA PHE A 115 -2.01 9.77 -14.48
C PHE A 115 -3.33 9.78 -15.23
N SER A 116 -4.45 9.58 -14.53
CA SER A 116 -5.81 9.70 -15.07
C SER A 116 -6.33 11.15 -15.11
N GLY A 117 -5.47 12.14 -14.81
CA GLY A 117 -5.79 13.57 -14.96
C GLY A 117 -6.57 14.17 -13.79
N THR A 118 -6.40 13.64 -12.57
CA THR A 118 -6.96 14.23 -11.33
C THR A 118 -5.85 14.68 -10.38
N VAL A 119 -5.41 15.92 -10.55
CA VAL A 119 -4.16 16.42 -9.93
C VAL A 119 -4.37 17.03 -8.54
N SER A 120 -5.50 17.69 -8.25
CA SER A 120 -5.62 18.63 -7.12
C SER A 120 -5.27 18.05 -5.74
N THR A 121 -6.18 17.31 -5.12
CA THR A 121 -6.00 16.77 -3.76
C THR A 121 -5.06 15.57 -3.77
N ASN A 122 -5.07 14.80 -4.85
CA ASN A 122 -4.27 13.59 -4.98
C ASN A 122 -2.75 13.88 -4.99
N ALA A 123 -2.31 14.98 -5.60
CA ALA A 123 -0.87 15.32 -5.63
C ALA A 123 -0.35 15.65 -4.24
N GLN A 124 -1.12 16.41 -3.45
CA GLN A 124 -0.79 16.70 -2.06
C GLN A 124 -0.72 15.42 -1.21
N MET A 125 -1.73 14.54 -1.33
CA MET A 125 -1.74 13.26 -0.62
C MET A 125 -0.54 12.38 -0.99
N LEU A 126 -0.17 12.33 -2.27
CA LEU A 126 0.99 11.58 -2.74
C LEU A 126 2.29 12.08 -2.09
N LEU A 127 2.51 13.40 -2.07
CA LEU A 127 3.69 14.00 -1.45
C LEU A 127 3.76 13.68 0.05
N LEU A 128 2.64 13.82 0.76
CA LEU A 128 2.58 13.51 2.19
C LEU A 128 2.82 12.02 2.47
N GLN A 129 2.31 11.12 1.64
CA GLN A 129 2.56 9.68 1.77
C GLN A 129 4.02 9.31 1.47
N MET A 130 4.69 10.01 0.55
CA MET A 130 6.12 9.82 0.30
C MET A 130 6.95 10.10 1.56
N PHE A 131 6.59 11.12 2.35
CA PHE A 131 7.26 11.38 3.63
C PHE A 131 7.04 10.24 4.64
N ILE A 132 5.84 9.67 4.70
CA ILE A 132 5.53 8.51 5.53
C ILE A 132 6.37 7.30 5.08
N LEU A 133 6.43 7.04 3.78
CA LEU A 133 7.18 5.92 3.20
C LEU A 133 8.68 6.04 3.49
N VAL A 134 9.28 7.22 3.29
CA VAL A 134 10.71 7.47 3.55
C VAL A 134 11.04 7.33 5.04
N ALA A 135 10.18 7.82 5.91
CA ALA A 135 10.31 7.69 7.36
C ALA A 135 10.13 6.24 7.86
N ALA A 136 9.39 5.41 7.10
CA ALA A 136 9.20 3.98 7.31
C ALA A 136 8.93 3.62 8.79
N ALA A 137 9.87 2.92 9.42
CA ALA A 137 9.76 2.47 10.81
C ALA A 137 9.48 3.59 11.81
N ASN A 138 9.90 4.84 11.57
CA ASN A 138 9.62 5.96 12.48
C ASN A 138 8.16 6.40 12.42
N ALA A 139 7.53 6.34 11.24
CA ALA A 139 6.11 6.68 11.07
C ALA A 139 5.17 5.61 11.66
N GLY A 140 5.65 4.36 11.76
CA GLY A 140 4.92 3.25 12.41
C GLY A 140 5.17 3.09 13.92
N LYS A 141 6.07 3.88 14.53
CA LYS A 141 6.41 3.73 15.97
C LYS A 141 5.23 3.99 16.90
N ILE A 142 4.38 4.95 16.56
CA ILE A 142 3.14 5.26 17.29
C ILE A 142 1.98 4.65 16.50
N GLY A 143 1.91 3.32 16.50
CA GLY A 143 0.95 2.55 15.73
C GLY A 143 0.99 1.08 16.11
N LEU A 144 0.01 0.33 15.63
CA LEU A 144 -0.10 -1.10 15.89
C LEU A 144 1.08 -1.92 15.34
N ASP A 145 1.84 -1.36 14.39
CA ASP A 145 3.11 -1.89 13.87
C ASP A 145 4.11 -2.26 14.97
N ARG A 146 4.08 -1.56 16.10
CA ARG A 146 4.93 -1.89 17.25
C ARG A 146 4.65 -3.28 17.83
N TRP A 147 3.41 -3.75 17.77
CA TRP A 147 3.00 -5.05 18.29
C TRP A 147 2.89 -6.12 17.19
N VAL A 148 2.42 -5.72 16.00
CA VAL A 148 2.18 -6.64 14.88
C VAL A 148 3.49 -7.15 14.26
N ILE A 149 4.50 -6.30 14.07
CA ILE A 149 5.76 -6.69 13.41
C ILE A 149 6.56 -7.71 14.24
N PRO A 150 6.77 -7.53 15.57
CA PRO A 150 7.45 -8.54 16.39
C PRO A 150 6.68 -9.86 16.46
N TYR A 151 5.35 -9.81 16.52
CA TYR A 151 4.50 -11.00 16.56
C TYR A 151 4.63 -11.83 15.27
N LEU A 152 4.55 -11.19 14.10
CA LEU A 152 4.74 -11.84 12.80
C LEU A 152 6.14 -12.43 12.65
N ARG A 153 7.19 -11.70 13.06
CA ARG A 153 8.57 -12.22 13.07
C ARG A 153 8.73 -13.44 13.98
N GLY A 154 8.08 -13.43 15.14
CA GLY A 154 8.09 -14.56 16.07
C GLY A 154 7.41 -15.80 15.49
N LEU A 155 6.29 -15.64 14.79
CA LEU A 155 5.61 -16.74 14.10
C LEU A 155 6.44 -17.31 12.94
N TRP A 156 7.04 -16.43 12.13
CA TRP A 156 7.89 -16.85 11.01
C TRP A 156 9.11 -17.66 11.49
N ASN A 157 9.81 -17.18 12.52
CA ASN A 157 10.96 -17.88 13.09
C ASN A 157 10.59 -19.25 13.67
N LYS A 158 9.41 -19.38 14.30
CA LYS A 158 8.92 -20.69 14.78
C LYS A 158 8.66 -21.64 13.62
N TRP A 159 8.13 -21.15 12.50
CA TRP A 159 7.84 -21.97 11.33
C TRP A 159 9.12 -22.44 10.64
N THR A 160 10.12 -21.56 10.46
CA THR A 160 11.42 -21.90 9.86
C THR A 160 12.27 -22.82 10.72
N HIS A 161 12.26 -22.67 12.05
CA HIS A 161 12.95 -23.60 12.95
C HIS A 161 12.28 -24.98 13.00
N LYS A 162 10.95 -25.06 12.82
CA LYS A 162 10.23 -26.33 12.82
C LYS A 162 10.43 -27.13 11.52
N THR A 163 10.64 -26.46 10.39
CA THR A 163 10.97 -27.11 9.11
C THR A 163 12.43 -27.55 9.01
N ALA A 164 13.37 -26.84 9.66
CA ALA A 164 14.78 -27.27 9.71
C ALA A 164 15.00 -28.59 10.47
N HIS A 165 14.22 -28.87 11.52
CA HIS A 165 14.36 -30.11 12.30
C HIS A 165 13.69 -31.35 11.70
N HIS A 166 12.95 -31.23 10.60
CA HIS A 166 12.36 -32.39 9.91
C HIS A 166 13.19 -32.90 8.71
N GLY A 167 14.30 -32.25 8.38
CA GLY A 167 15.22 -32.67 7.30
C GLY A 167 16.36 -33.58 7.73
N ASP A 168 16.68 -33.64 9.03
CA ASP A 168 17.81 -34.42 9.57
C ASP A 168 17.34 -35.76 10.13
N THR A 169 16.77 -36.63 9.29
CA THR A 169 16.80 -38.07 9.57
C THR A 169 18.06 -38.64 8.93
N THR A 170 19.19 -38.52 9.63
CA THR A 170 20.42 -39.22 9.31
C THR A 170 20.11 -40.72 9.16
N PRO A 171 20.44 -41.39 8.02
CA PRO A 171 20.24 -42.82 7.94
C PRO A 171 21.18 -43.48 8.97
N THR A 172 20.60 -44.24 9.89
CA THR A 172 21.34 -45.08 10.84
C THR A 172 22.33 -45.95 10.05
N PRO A 173 23.64 -45.95 10.36
CA PRO A 173 24.57 -46.79 9.63
C PRO A 173 24.23 -48.25 9.96
N LEU A 174 23.87 -49.03 8.94
CA LEU A 174 23.68 -50.47 9.03
C LEU A 174 24.96 -51.10 9.57
N LYS A 175 24.91 -51.56 10.82
CA LYS A 175 25.97 -52.33 11.47
C LYS A 175 26.16 -53.61 10.65
N LYS A 176 27.25 -53.70 9.87
CA LYS A 176 27.66 -54.95 9.20
C LYS A 176 27.83 -56.02 10.26
N GLN A 177 26.95 -57.02 10.26
CA GLN A 177 27.19 -58.30 10.93
C GLN A 177 28.29 -59.01 10.16
N THR A 178 29.49 -59.06 10.74
CA THR A 178 30.54 -59.99 10.34
C THR A 178 30.19 -61.38 10.88
N ALA A 179 30.14 -62.36 9.99
CA ALA A 179 30.17 -63.78 10.29
C ALA A 179 31.62 -64.26 10.42
#